data_AF-A0A1H0BQE6-F1
#
_entry.id   AF-A0A1H0BQE6-F1
#
_cell.length_a   1.000
_cell.length_b   1.000
_cell.length_c   1.000
_cell.angle_alpha   90.00
_cell.angle_beta   90.00
_cell.angle_gamma   90.00
#
_symmetry.space_group_name_H-M   'P 1'
#
loop_
_entity.id
_entity.type
_entity.pdbx_description
1 polymer ?
#
loop_
_entity_poly.entity_id
_entity_poly.type
_entity_poly.pdbx_seq_one_letter_code
_entity_poly.pdbx_strand_id
1 'polypeptide(L)'
;MHPKIPDRTALSCLAVEQLVGEVWSARFGRAVTPYDDFFDLGGDSLTVVEVTAELRERGLPVRSSAALRHPTPARLAEHLTPPRPVRPAALDPGPLPAPAPGGGPLRALPIAAGDEGGPLHVVHSESHVRAEREAVAAWAQGRAAFGFPLPGAGGTVEDLAERLLPALRAHPPQGPYRLLGFGHGAVVALEAARRLRAEGAEVALLALLAPPPAADEPTPDAEELLTARLADLAGRFALEGGESAAEVHARFRAAGWYEDAAPADLAALQAGWARLAHAVARYGHPPYEGRALLVADGLGRIPVEAALSGAEARAHRLGHGLRSPLALLRDPGTAETMRKALRP
;
A
#
# COMPACT_ATOMS: atom_id res chain seq x y z
N MET A 1 30.77 24.86 17.26
CA MET A 1 29.99 24.18 18.31
C MET A 1 28.94 23.36 17.59
N HIS A 2 29.21 22.07 17.34
CA HIS A 2 28.25 21.21 16.66
C HIS A 2 27.03 21.05 17.58
N PRO A 3 25.79 21.26 17.10
CA PRO A 3 24.61 21.00 17.91
C PRO A 3 24.63 19.52 18.34
N LYS A 4 24.50 19.26 19.64
CA LYS A 4 24.30 17.91 20.17
C LYS A 4 23.06 17.34 19.50
N ILE A 5 23.26 16.35 18.64
CA ILE A 5 22.18 15.60 17.98
C ILE A 5 21.42 14.83 19.07
N PRO A 6 20.07 14.86 19.09
CA PRO A 6 19.27 14.16 20.10
C PRO A 6 19.53 12.65 20.05
N ASP A 7 19.15 11.95 21.12
CA ASP A 7 19.36 10.51 21.30
C ASP A 7 18.96 9.70 20.05
N ARG A 8 19.92 8.96 19.49
CA ARG A 8 19.97 8.52 18.08
C ARG A 8 19.15 7.26 17.79
N THR A 9 18.41 6.77 18.77
CA THR A 9 17.36 5.74 18.66
C THR A 9 15.98 6.32 18.29
N ALA A 10 15.87 7.65 18.11
CA ALA A 10 14.60 8.35 17.95
C ALA A 10 14.15 8.66 16.51
N LEU A 11 14.97 8.49 15.47
CA LEU A 11 14.56 8.86 14.09
C LEU A 11 13.48 7.93 13.54
N SER A 12 12.52 8.50 12.81
CA SER A 12 11.47 7.77 12.09
C SER A 12 12.03 7.16 10.80
N CYS A 13 11.40 6.11 10.29
CA CYS A 13 11.74 5.52 8.98
C CYS A 13 11.77 6.59 7.89
N LEU A 14 10.77 7.49 7.87
CA LEU A 14 10.71 8.58 6.90
C LEU A 14 11.90 9.56 7.03
N ALA A 15 12.30 9.90 8.25
CA ALA A 15 13.45 10.77 8.47
C ALA A 15 14.77 10.10 8.03
N VAL A 16 14.91 8.79 8.28
CA VAL A 16 16.06 8.02 7.79
C VAL A 16 16.06 7.96 6.26
N GLU A 17 14.91 7.69 5.64
CA GLU A 17 14.73 7.65 4.18
C GLU A 17 15.15 8.98 3.53
N GLN A 18 14.67 10.10 4.08
CA GLN A 18 15.02 11.44 3.61
C GLN A 18 16.51 11.72 3.75
N LEU A 19 17.11 11.38 4.90
CA LEU A 19 18.54 11.61 5.13
C LEU A 19 19.41 10.76 4.18
N VAL A 20 19.02 9.52 3.91
CA VAL A 20 19.70 8.67 2.92
C VAL A 20 19.54 9.28 1.52
N GLY A 21 18.34 9.68 1.14
CA GLY A 21 18.07 10.33 -0.15
C GLY A 21 18.87 11.62 -0.35
N GLU A 22 19.03 12.43 0.69
CA GLU A 22 19.86 13.65 0.67
C GLU A 22 21.34 13.35 0.43
N VAL A 23 21.91 12.41 1.18
CA VAL A 23 23.33 12.02 1.03
C VAL A 23 23.57 11.46 -0.37
N TRP A 24 22.67 10.62 -0.87
CA TRP A 24 22.80 10.04 -2.21
C TRP A 24 22.64 11.11 -3.29
N SER A 25 21.68 12.02 -3.13
CA SER A 25 21.49 13.13 -4.08
C SER A 25 22.73 14.01 -4.19
N ALA A 26 23.36 14.33 -3.04
CA ALA A 26 24.61 15.06 -3.01
C ALA A 26 25.75 14.29 -3.69
N ARG A 27 25.85 12.97 -3.45
CA ARG A 27 26.91 12.13 -4.03
C ARG A 27 26.80 11.93 -5.54
N PHE A 28 25.59 11.79 -6.06
CA PHE A 28 25.31 11.54 -7.48
C PHE A 28 25.02 12.83 -8.27
N GLY A 29 24.88 13.97 -7.61
CA GLY A 29 24.62 15.26 -8.26
C GLY A 29 23.26 15.34 -8.96
N ARG A 30 22.28 14.54 -8.51
CA ARG A 30 20.91 14.48 -9.06
C ARG A 30 19.90 14.21 -7.95
N ALA A 31 18.65 14.57 -8.17
CA ALA A 31 17.58 14.20 -7.25
C ALA A 31 17.45 12.68 -7.21
N VAL A 32 17.50 12.12 -6.01
CA VAL A 32 17.30 10.70 -5.72
C VAL A 32 15.93 10.52 -5.09
N THR A 33 15.12 9.64 -5.68
CA THR A 33 13.85 9.22 -5.09
C THR A 33 14.07 8.17 -4.01
N PRO A 34 13.11 7.94 -3.09
CA PRO A 34 13.22 6.87 -2.11
C PRO A 34 13.39 5.46 -2.68
N TYR A 35 13.19 5.29 -3.99
CA TYR A 35 13.06 4.01 -4.68
C TYR A 35 14.13 3.80 -5.75
N ASP A 36 14.99 4.79 -5.97
CA ASP A 36 16.11 4.66 -6.91
C ASP A 36 17.12 3.65 -6.35
N ASP A 37 17.50 2.69 -7.19
CA ASP A 37 18.53 1.72 -6.84
C ASP A 37 19.92 2.36 -6.92
N PHE A 38 20.72 2.15 -5.89
CA PHE A 38 22.06 2.70 -5.73
C PHE A 38 22.98 2.38 -6.92
N PHE A 39 22.88 1.17 -7.47
CA PHE A 39 23.72 0.70 -8.57
C PHE A 39 23.21 1.22 -9.92
N ASP A 40 21.89 1.34 -10.09
CA ASP A 40 21.30 1.96 -11.28
C ASP A 40 21.64 3.47 -11.37
N LEU A 41 21.88 4.12 -10.23
CA LEU A 41 22.42 5.47 -10.15
C LEU A 41 23.92 5.57 -10.51
N GLY A 42 24.59 4.43 -10.75
CA GLY A 42 26.02 4.36 -11.06
C GLY A 42 26.91 4.19 -9.82
N GLY A 43 26.35 3.83 -8.67
CA GLY A 43 27.10 3.56 -7.45
C GLY A 43 27.93 2.28 -7.52
N ASP A 44 29.07 2.27 -6.84
CA ASP A 44 29.97 1.12 -6.72
C ASP A 44 30.36 0.85 -5.26
N SER A 45 31.22 -0.14 -5.03
CA SER A 45 31.66 -0.51 -3.67
C SER A 45 32.41 0.62 -2.95
N LEU A 46 33.15 1.46 -3.65
CA LEU A 46 33.85 2.60 -3.05
C LEU A 46 32.83 3.68 -2.63
N THR A 47 31.89 3.97 -3.52
CA THR A 47 30.82 4.94 -3.29
C THR A 47 29.94 4.51 -2.12
N VAL A 48 29.69 3.20 -1.92
CA VAL A 48 29.01 2.68 -0.72
C VAL A 48 29.79 3.03 0.56
N VAL A 49 31.11 2.87 0.56
CA VAL A 49 31.93 3.19 1.74
C VAL A 49 31.83 4.68 2.06
N GLU A 50 31.89 5.55 1.04
CA GLU A 50 31.77 7.00 1.18
C GLU A 50 30.41 7.42 1.74
N VAL A 51 29.31 7.03 1.10
CA VAL A 51 27.96 7.42 1.57
C VAL A 51 27.66 6.84 2.96
N THR A 52 28.15 5.64 3.28
CA THR A 52 27.95 5.08 4.62
C THR A 52 28.82 5.73 5.68
N ALA A 53 29.99 6.26 5.33
CA ALA A 53 30.78 7.09 6.25
C ALA A 53 30.07 8.42 6.54
N GLU A 54 29.57 9.10 5.52
CA GLU A 54 28.82 10.34 5.68
C GLU A 54 27.54 10.14 6.50
N LEU A 55 26.77 9.09 6.23
CA LEU A 55 25.59 8.75 7.03
C LEU A 55 25.95 8.51 8.51
N ARG A 56 27.09 7.88 8.81
CA ARG A 56 27.58 7.70 10.19
C ARG A 56 27.97 9.02 10.85
N GLU A 57 28.63 9.92 10.12
CA GLU A 57 28.95 11.27 10.61
C GLU A 57 27.68 12.06 10.95
N ARG A 58 26.64 11.92 10.12
CA ARG A 58 25.29 12.47 10.37
C ARG A 58 24.52 11.71 11.45
N GLY A 59 25.07 10.62 11.99
CA GLY A 59 24.54 9.91 13.15
C GLY A 59 23.70 8.67 12.88
N LEU A 60 23.63 8.21 11.63
CA LEU A 60 22.98 6.95 11.26
C LEU A 60 24.00 5.81 11.29
N PRO A 61 23.85 4.79 12.17
CA PRO A 61 24.80 3.68 12.30
C PRO A 61 24.62 2.64 11.18
N VAL A 62 24.84 3.04 9.93
CA VAL A 62 24.71 2.16 8.76
C VAL A 62 25.98 1.34 8.53
N ARG A 63 25.87 0.04 8.26
CA ARG A 63 26.98 -0.81 7.80
C ARG A 63 26.97 -0.88 6.27
N SER A 64 28.15 -0.95 5.64
CA SER A 64 28.25 -1.10 4.17
C SER A 64 27.54 -2.37 3.67
N SER A 65 27.59 -3.46 4.44
CA SER A 65 26.84 -4.69 4.16
C SER A 65 25.33 -4.49 4.15
N ALA A 66 24.81 -3.57 4.97
CA ALA A 66 23.38 -3.24 4.98
C ALA A 66 23.02 -2.42 3.75
N ALA A 67 23.81 -1.39 3.42
CA ALA A 67 23.59 -0.58 2.21
C ALA A 67 23.62 -1.42 0.92
N LEU A 68 24.53 -2.41 0.82
CA LEU A 68 24.59 -3.33 -0.32
C LEU A 68 23.36 -4.26 -0.43
N ARG A 69 22.80 -4.69 0.71
CA ARG A 69 21.63 -5.59 0.76
C ARG A 69 20.30 -4.85 0.62
N HIS A 70 20.30 -3.56 0.91
CA HIS A 70 19.14 -2.69 0.89
C HIS A 70 19.45 -1.46 0.02
N PRO A 71 19.58 -1.63 -1.30
CA PRO A 71 20.19 -0.65 -2.20
C PRO A 71 19.25 0.50 -2.60
N THR A 72 18.18 0.77 -1.84
CA THR A 72 17.32 1.94 -2.04
C THR A 72 17.17 2.71 -0.73
N PRO A 73 16.95 4.04 -0.75
CA PRO A 73 16.80 4.81 0.48
C PRO A 73 15.70 4.28 1.39
N ALA A 74 14.54 3.91 0.83
CA ALA A 74 13.42 3.36 1.60
C ALA A 74 13.72 1.98 2.20
N ARG A 75 14.38 1.05 1.48
CA ARG A 75 14.74 -0.26 2.05
C ARG A 75 15.80 -0.13 3.14
N LEU A 76 16.77 0.77 2.93
CA LEU A 76 17.80 1.01 3.94
C LEU A 76 17.17 1.63 5.19
N ALA A 77 16.23 2.55 5.04
CA ALA A 77 15.47 3.11 6.15
C ALA A 77 14.67 2.03 6.89
N GLU A 78 13.87 1.21 6.20
CA GLU A 78 13.12 0.09 6.78
C GLU A 78 14.03 -0.86 7.58
N HIS A 79 15.23 -1.16 7.05
CA HIS A 79 16.20 -2.00 7.74
C HIS A 79 16.77 -1.34 9.01
N LEU A 80 16.98 -0.02 8.98
CA LEU A 80 17.59 0.73 10.08
C LEU A 80 16.58 1.17 11.15
N THR A 81 15.29 1.14 10.84
CA THR A 81 14.20 1.51 11.77
C THR A 81 13.29 0.31 12.03
N PRO A 82 13.72 -0.66 12.87
CA PRO A 82 12.89 -1.81 13.19
C PRO A 82 11.60 -1.37 13.92
N PRO A 83 10.56 -2.24 13.93
CA PRO A 83 9.36 -2.02 14.73
C PRO A 83 9.71 -1.69 16.18
N ARG A 84 9.01 -0.73 16.76
CA ARG A 84 9.16 -0.39 18.18
C ARG A 84 8.07 -1.10 18.96
N PRO A 85 8.36 -1.84 20.05
CA PRO A 85 7.35 -2.51 20.86
C PRO A 85 6.59 -1.51 21.76
N VAL A 86 6.09 -0.44 21.15
CA VAL A 86 5.27 0.59 21.76
C VAL A 86 3.88 0.47 21.14
N ARG A 87 2.84 0.55 21.96
CA ARG A 87 1.46 0.71 21.50
C ARG A 87 1.04 2.17 21.66
N PRO A 88 0.98 2.96 20.57
CA PRO A 88 0.57 4.35 20.66
C PRO A 88 -0.88 4.47 21.06
N ALA A 89 -1.17 5.14 22.17
CA ALA A 89 -2.53 5.25 22.71
C ALA A 89 -3.50 5.88 21.68
N ALA A 90 -3.02 6.81 20.86
CA ALA A 90 -3.77 7.41 19.76
C ALA A 90 -4.20 6.45 18.63
N LEU A 91 -3.52 5.31 18.50
CA LEU A 91 -3.75 4.31 17.45
C LEU A 91 -4.38 3.02 17.99
N ASP A 92 -4.35 2.81 19.30
CA ASP A 92 -4.77 1.57 19.92
C ASP A 92 -6.29 1.59 20.19
N PRO A 93 -7.09 0.74 19.52
CA PRO A 93 -8.52 0.60 19.81
C PRO A 93 -8.80 -0.16 21.13
N GLY A 94 -7.77 -0.67 21.81
CA GLY A 94 -7.90 -1.64 22.89
C GLY A 94 -8.08 -3.05 22.36
N PRO A 95 -8.82 -3.93 23.07
CA PRO A 95 -9.26 -5.22 22.54
C PRO A 95 -10.01 -5.00 21.23
N LEU A 96 -9.78 -5.86 20.23
CA LEU A 96 -10.43 -5.66 18.93
C LEU A 96 -11.95 -5.76 19.11
N PRO A 97 -12.71 -4.68 18.85
CA PRO A 97 -14.15 -4.75 19.00
C PRO A 97 -14.69 -5.73 17.97
N ALA A 98 -15.73 -6.47 18.36
CA ALA A 98 -16.47 -7.31 17.43
C ALA A 98 -16.86 -6.47 16.20
N PRO A 99 -16.77 -7.02 14.98
CA PRO A 99 -17.21 -6.31 13.80
C PRO A 99 -18.67 -5.90 13.97
N ALA A 100 -19.02 -4.68 13.57
CA ALA A 100 -20.41 -4.28 13.52
C ALA A 100 -21.16 -5.29 12.63
N PRO A 101 -22.26 -5.90 13.11
CA PRO A 101 -23.00 -6.88 12.33
C PRO A 101 -23.57 -6.20 11.08
N GLY A 102 -23.33 -6.77 9.91
CA GLY A 102 -23.92 -6.35 8.65
C GLY A 102 -23.50 -4.94 8.19
N GLY A 103 -22.62 -4.87 7.19
CA GLY A 103 -22.44 -3.65 6.42
C GLY A 103 -23.46 -3.59 5.30
N GLY A 104 -24.12 -2.44 5.11
CA GLY A 104 -24.86 -2.18 3.87
C GLY A 104 -23.93 -2.16 2.65
N PRO A 105 -24.49 -1.96 1.44
CA PRO A 105 -23.69 -1.77 0.23
C PRO A 105 -22.59 -0.73 0.43
N LEU A 106 -21.41 -0.99 -0.13
CA LEU A 106 -20.31 -0.02 -0.08
C LEU A 106 -20.72 1.26 -0.78
N ARG A 107 -20.28 2.40 -0.25
CA ARG A 107 -20.57 3.70 -0.87
C ARG A 107 -19.47 4.05 -1.87
N ALA A 108 -19.88 4.35 -3.11
CA ALA A 108 -18.99 4.91 -4.11
C ALA A 108 -18.68 6.38 -3.83
N LEU A 109 -17.42 6.75 -4.01
CA LEU A 109 -16.92 8.12 -3.97
C LEU A 109 -16.38 8.48 -5.35
N PRO A 110 -16.77 9.62 -5.96
CA PRO A 110 -16.24 10.01 -7.27
C PRO A 110 -14.74 10.31 -7.18
N ILE A 111 -13.98 9.79 -8.14
CA ILE A 111 -12.53 10.06 -8.31
C ILE A 111 -12.31 10.93 -9.55
N ALA A 112 -12.89 10.53 -10.68
CA ALA A 112 -12.78 11.23 -11.95
C ALA A 112 -14.12 11.23 -12.70
N ALA A 113 -14.39 12.31 -13.42
CA ALA A 113 -15.53 12.42 -14.33
C ALA A 113 -15.11 12.04 -15.75
N GLY A 114 -16.04 11.47 -16.51
CA GLY A 114 -15.81 11.07 -17.88
C GLY A 114 -16.90 10.16 -18.41
N ASP A 115 -16.96 9.98 -19.72
CA ASP A 115 -17.96 9.18 -20.44
C ASP A 115 -17.33 8.15 -21.38
N GLU A 116 -15.99 8.13 -21.50
CA GLU A 116 -15.29 7.22 -22.40
C GLU A 116 -15.18 5.79 -21.83
N GLY A 117 -15.58 4.81 -22.63
CA GLY A 117 -15.30 3.38 -22.41
C GLY A 117 -16.00 2.70 -21.21
N GLY A 118 -16.80 3.41 -20.41
CA GLY A 118 -17.50 2.90 -19.21
C GLY A 118 -16.74 3.07 -17.89
N PRO A 119 -17.38 3.00 -16.71
CA PRO A 119 -16.75 3.38 -15.44
C PRO A 119 -15.63 2.43 -14.98
N LEU A 120 -14.58 3.00 -14.38
CA LEU A 120 -13.55 2.30 -13.61
C LEU A 120 -13.95 2.26 -12.13
N HIS A 121 -13.99 1.07 -11.55
CA HIS A 121 -14.34 0.88 -10.13
C HIS A 121 -13.09 0.52 -9.34
N VAL A 122 -12.78 1.32 -8.32
CA VAL A 122 -11.53 1.27 -7.58
C VAL A 122 -11.79 0.83 -6.15
N VAL A 123 -11.34 -0.36 -5.79
CA VAL A 123 -11.38 -0.85 -4.42
C VAL A 123 -10.11 -0.40 -3.71
N HIS A 124 -10.24 0.61 -2.85
CA HIS A 124 -9.12 1.23 -2.17
C HIS A 124 -8.48 0.30 -1.14
N SER A 125 -7.21 0.55 -0.83
CA SER A 125 -6.63 0.01 0.39
C SER A 125 -7.07 0.79 1.62
N GLU A 126 -6.63 0.36 2.80
CA GLU A 126 -6.83 1.02 4.08
C GLU A 126 -6.07 2.34 4.26
N SER A 127 -5.06 2.60 3.42
CA SER A 127 -4.06 3.66 3.64
C SER A 127 -3.72 4.35 2.32
N HIS A 128 -3.18 5.58 2.34
CA HIS A 128 -2.81 6.32 1.13
C HIS A 128 -3.95 6.56 0.12
N VAL A 129 -5.21 6.50 0.56
CA VAL A 129 -6.39 6.60 -0.31
C VAL A 129 -6.35 7.86 -1.18
N ARG A 130 -5.85 8.98 -0.67
CA ARG A 130 -5.67 10.20 -1.48
C ARG A 130 -4.69 10.00 -2.64
N ALA A 131 -3.51 9.45 -2.39
CA ALA A 131 -2.51 9.18 -3.43
C ALA A 131 -3.04 8.18 -4.46
N GLU A 132 -3.80 7.16 -4.02
CA GLU A 132 -4.49 6.23 -4.92
C GLU A 132 -5.49 6.97 -5.83
N ARG A 133 -6.32 7.86 -5.27
CA ARG A 133 -7.28 8.67 -6.04
C ARG A 133 -6.58 9.58 -7.05
N GLU A 134 -5.50 10.25 -6.65
CA GLU A 134 -4.73 11.13 -7.53
C GLU A 134 -4.11 10.36 -8.70
N ALA A 135 -3.53 9.18 -8.42
CA ALA A 135 -2.98 8.30 -9.45
C ALA A 135 -4.06 7.81 -10.41
N VAL A 136 -5.20 7.33 -9.89
CA VAL A 136 -6.33 6.88 -10.70
C VAL A 136 -6.88 8.02 -11.57
N ALA A 137 -7.04 9.22 -11.03
CA ALA A 137 -7.51 10.36 -11.80
C ALA A 137 -6.58 10.65 -13.00
N ALA A 138 -5.27 10.49 -12.81
CA ALA A 138 -4.28 10.64 -13.88
C ALA A 138 -4.26 9.46 -14.90
N TRP A 139 -4.77 8.28 -14.51
CA TRP A 139 -4.85 7.10 -15.38
C TRP A 139 -6.19 6.95 -16.09
N ALA A 140 -7.25 7.58 -15.59
CA ALA A 140 -8.61 7.39 -16.08
C ALA A 140 -8.81 7.88 -17.53
N GLN A 141 -8.00 8.82 -18.04
CA GLN A 141 -7.97 9.20 -19.47
C GLN A 141 -9.36 9.46 -20.09
N GLY A 142 -10.17 10.33 -19.47
CA GLY A 142 -11.52 10.67 -19.98
C GLY A 142 -12.63 9.69 -19.54
N ARG A 143 -12.29 8.68 -18.74
CA ARG A 143 -13.22 7.72 -18.13
C ARG A 143 -13.72 8.18 -16.76
N ALA A 144 -14.98 7.89 -16.42
CA ALA A 144 -15.44 8.00 -15.04
C ALA A 144 -14.73 7.00 -14.12
N ALA A 145 -14.36 7.42 -12.92
CA ALA A 145 -13.77 6.54 -11.91
C ALA A 145 -14.44 6.73 -10.54
N PHE A 146 -14.75 5.61 -9.88
CA PHE A 146 -15.44 5.56 -8.59
C PHE A 146 -14.63 4.74 -7.59
N GLY A 147 -14.37 5.31 -6.42
CA GLY A 147 -13.65 4.70 -5.30
C GLY A 147 -14.57 4.05 -4.28
N PHE A 148 -14.19 2.88 -3.80
CA PHE A 148 -14.89 2.09 -2.79
C PHE A 148 -13.95 1.89 -1.60
N PRO A 149 -14.05 2.72 -0.55
CA PRO A 149 -13.24 2.56 0.64
C PRO A 149 -13.71 1.34 1.45
N LEU A 150 -12.77 0.62 2.09
CA LEU A 150 -13.03 -0.55 2.93
C LEU A 150 -12.86 -0.33 4.46
N PRO A 151 -13.06 0.88 5.04
CA PRO A 151 -12.74 1.12 6.44
C PRO A 151 -13.65 0.31 7.36
N GLY A 152 -13.05 -0.37 8.33
CA GLY A 152 -13.79 -1.04 9.41
C GLY A 152 -14.61 -2.26 8.98
N ALA A 153 -14.45 -2.73 7.74
CA ALA A 153 -15.34 -3.73 7.18
C ALA A 153 -15.08 -5.10 7.82
N GLY A 154 -16.07 -5.61 8.55
CA GLY A 154 -16.05 -6.94 9.15
C GLY A 154 -16.44 -8.05 8.17
N GLY A 155 -16.08 -9.29 8.51
CA GLY A 155 -16.38 -10.48 7.71
C GLY A 155 -15.23 -10.92 6.82
N THR A 156 -15.54 -11.84 5.92
CA THR A 156 -14.63 -12.48 4.97
C THR A 156 -14.44 -11.61 3.71
N VAL A 157 -13.47 -11.98 2.86
CA VAL A 157 -13.30 -11.36 1.53
C VAL A 157 -14.57 -11.54 0.70
N GLU A 158 -15.22 -12.69 0.85
CA GLU A 158 -16.51 -13.04 0.26
C GLU A 158 -17.62 -12.08 0.69
N ASP A 159 -17.75 -11.79 1.99
CA ASP A 159 -18.74 -10.84 2.51
C ASP A 159 -18.47 -9.42 2.00
N LEU A 160 -17.19 -9.03 1.89
CA LEU A 160 -16.77 -7.74 1.36
C LEU A 160 -17.15 -7.58 -0.11
N ALA A 161 -16.89 -8.61 -0.91
CA ALA A 161 -17.28 -8.64 -2.31
C ALA A 161 -18.80 -8.57 -2.48
N GLU A 162 -19.56 -9.29 -1.63
CA GLU A 162 -21.03 -9.23 -1.65
C GLU A 162 -21.56 -7.83 -1.41
N ARG A 163 -20.96 -7.07 -0.48
CA ARG A 163 -21.32 -5.66 -0.25
C ARG A 163 -20.89 -4.73 -1.37
N LEU A 164 -19.87 -5.09 -2.13
CA LEU A 164 -19.37 -4.31 -3.26
C LEU A 164 -20.30 -4.44 -4.48
N LEU A 165 -20.81 -5.64 -4.78
CA LEU A 165 -21.58 -5.91 -6.01
C LEU A 165 -22.78 -4.96 -6.25
N PRO A 166 -23.66 -4.67 -5.27
CA PRO A 166 -24.76 -3.72 -5.49
C PRO A 166 -24.26 -2.31 -5.81
N ALA A 167 -23.14 -1.91 -5.22
CA ALA A 167 -22.54 -0.60 -5.45
C ALA A 167 -21.92 -0.49 -6.85
N LEU A 168 -21.33 -1.57 -7.38
CA LEU A 168 -20.87 -1.64 -8.78
C LEU A 168 -22.06 -1.50 -9.74
N ARG A 169 -23.15 -2.22 -9.48
CA ARG A 169 -24.36 -2.23 -10.33
C ARG A 169 -25.13 -0.91 -10.33
N ALA A 170 -24.89 -0.04 -9.34
CA ALA A 170 -25.50 1.29 -9.26
C ALA A 170 -24.94 2.29 -10.29
N HIS A 171 -23.84 1.97 -10.98
CA HIS A 171 -23.17 2.85 -11.93
C HIS A 171 -23.33 2.30 -13.36
N PRO A 172 -24.32 2.79 -14.15
CA PRO A 172 -24.48 2.35 -15.53
C PRO A 172 -23.32 2.80 -16.44
N PRO A 173 -23.03 2.07 -17.53
CA PRO A 173 -23.67 0.80 -17.94
C PRO A 173 -23.25 -0.40 -17.07
N GLN A 174 -24.10 -1.44 -16.99
CA GLN A 174 -23.86 -2.66 -16.18
C GLN A 174 -22.82 -3.63 -16.79
N GLY A 175 -21.84 -3.10 -17.52
CA GLY A 175 -20.80 -3.86 -18.17
C GLY A 175 -20.31 -3.23 -19.48
N PRO A 176 -19.12 -3.63 -19.95
CA PRO A 176 -18.20 -4.54 -19.27
C PRO A 176 -17.49 -3.89 -18.08
N TYR A 177 -17.42 -4.62 -16.95
CA TYR A 177 -16.87 -4.12 -15.69
C TYR A 177 -15.35 -3.97 -15.77
N ARG A 178 -14.83 -2.86 -15.25
CA ARG A 178 -13.41 -2.64 -15.03
C ARG A 178 -13.18 -2.41 -13.55
N LEU A 179 -12.45 -3.31 -12.92
CA LEU A 179 -12.12 -3.27 -11.50
C LEU A 179 -10.64 -3.03 -11.33
N LEU A 180 -10.28 -2.15 -10.41
CA LEU A 180 -8.93 -1.89 -9.95
C LEU A 180 -8.94 -2.06 -8.43
N GLY A 181 -8.01 -2.81 -7.86
CA GLY A 181 -7.88 -2.90 -6.40
C GLY A 181 -6.45 -2.67 -5.95
N PHE A 182 -6.30 -1.95 -4.83
CA PHE A 182 -5.03 -1.66 -4.19
C PHE A 182 -4.86 -2.45 -2.90
N GLY A 183 -3.67 -3.01 -2.65
CA GLY A 183 -3.38 -3.67 -1.37
C GLY A 183 -4.36 -4.80 -1.08
N HIS A 184 -4.93 -4.81 0.13
CA HIS A 184 -6.01 -5.74 0.49
C HIS A 184 -7.26 -5.59 -0.39
N GLY A 185 -7.54 -4.37 -0.88
CA GLY A 185 -8.61 -4.09 -1.83
C GLY A 185 -8.45 -4.83 -3.17
N ALA A 186 -7.22 -5.19 -3.56
CA ALA A 186 -6.95 -6.05 -4.71
C ALA A 186 -7.60 -7.44 -4.55
N VAL A 187 -7.55 -8.02 -3.36
CA VAL A 187 -8.11 -9.35 -3.09
C VAL A 187 -9.64 -9.31 -3.09
N VAL A 188 -10.23 -8.23 -2.57
CA VAL A 188 -11.68 -8.00 -2.63
C VAL A 188 -12.15 -7.76 -4.07
N ALA A 189 -11.40 -6.99 -4.85
CA ALA A 189 -11.68 -6.77 -6.28
C ALA A 189 -11.63 -8.06 -7.10
N LEU A 190 -10.66 -8.94 -6.80
CA LEU A 190 -10.55 -10.28 -7.42
C LEU A 190 -11.80 -11.12 -7.14
N GLU A 191 -12.24 -11.22 -5.88
CA GLU A 191 -13.45 -11.98 -5.53
C GLU A 191 -14.70 -11.38 -6.18
N ALA A 192 -14.84 -10.05 -6.19
CA ALA A 192 -15.96 -9.39 -6.87
C ALA A 192 -15.96 -9.66 -8.38
N ALA A 193 -14.79 -9.62 -9.03
CA ALA A 193 -14.64 -9.96 -10.45
C ALA A 193 -15.06 -11.40 -10.73
N ARG A 194 -14.66 -12.33 -9.86
CA ARG A 194 -14.99 -13.76 -9.98
C ARG A 194 -16.50 -13.98 -9.88
N ARG A 195 -17.18 -13.33 -8.93
CA ARG A 195 -18.64 -13.40 -8.77
C ARG A 195 -19.37 -12.80 -9.97
N LEU A 196 -18.96 -11.63 -10.44
CA LEU A 196 -19.52 -11.02 -11.65
C LEU A 196 -19.46 -11.97 -12.85
N ARG A 197 -18.30 -12.62 -13.07
CA ARG A 197 -18.14 -13.58 -14.16
C ARG A 197 -18.98 -14.85 -13.96
N ALA A 198 -19.08 -15.36 -12.73
CA ALA A 198 -19.92 -16.52 -12.42
C ALA A 198 -21.41 -16.25 -12.67
N GLU A 199 -21.83 -14.99 -12.56
CA GLU A 199 -23.18 -14.52 -12.90
C GLU A 199 -23.37 -14.18 -14.39
N GLY A 200 -22.33 -14.38 -15.23
CA GLY A 200 -22.37 -14.12 -16.66
C GLY A 200 -22.06 -12.67 -17.07
N ALA A 201 -21.65 -11.81 -16.14
CA ALA A 201 -21.23 -10.45 -16.47
C ALA A 201 -19.82 -10.42 -17.07
N GLU A 202 -19.62 -9.55 -18.07
CA GLU A 202 -18.32 -9.33 -18.67
C GLU A 202 -17.44 -8.46 -17.76
N VAL A 203 -16.22 -8.91 -17.49
CA VAL A 203 -15.18 -8.13 -16.80
C VAL A 203 -14.07 -7.85 -17.82
N ALA A 204 -14.04 -6.62 -18.35
CA ALA A 204 -13.07 -6.19 -19.36
C ALA A 204 -11.65 -5.98 -18.79
N LEU A 205 -11.53 -5.72 -17.50
CA LEU A 205 -10.23 -5.59 -16.82
C LEU A 205 -10.38 -5.84 -15.32
N LEU A 206 -9.51 -6.69 -14.78
CA LEU A 206 -9.19 -6.74 -13.36
C LEU A 206 -7.72 -6.30 -13.17
N ALA A 207 -7.49 -5.14 -12.56
CA ALA A 207 -6.16 -4.66 -12.22
C ALA A 207 -5.91 -4.81 -10.70
N LEU A 208 -4.82 -5.48 -10.33
CA LEU A 208 -4.43 -5.77 -8.95
C LEU A 208 -3.09 -5.09 -8.67
N LEU A 209 -3.10 -4.05 -7.84
CA LEU A 209 -1.92 -3.23 -7.55
C LEU A 209 -1.46 -3.43 -6.11
N ALA A 210 -0.18 -3.79 -5.95
CA ALA A 210 0.45 -4.06 -4.67
C ALA A 210 -0.35 -5.02 -3.74
N PRO A 211 -0.91 -6.14 -4.23
CA PRO A 211 -1.56 -7.10 -3.34
C PRO A 211 -0.58 -7.58 -2.25
N PRO A 212 -1.06 -7.89 -1.04
CA PRO A 212 -0.17 -8.30 0.05
C PRO A 212 0.55 -9.62 -0.30
N PRO A 213 1.78 -9.80 0.20
CA PRO A 213 2.49 -11.06 0.08
C PRO A 213 1.77 -12.18 0.86
N ALA A 214 2.20 -13.42 0.66
CA ALA A 214 1.73 -14.54 1.47
C ALA A 214 1.92 -14.24 2.97
N ALA A 215 0.90 -14.55 3.76
CA ALA A 215 0.97 -14.48 5.21
C ALA A 215 1.92 -15.57 5.75
N ASP A 216 2.46 -15.33 6.94
CA ASP A 216 3.22 -16.33 7.67
C ASP A 216 2.33 -17.53 8.04
N GLU A 217 2.96 -18.70 8.22
CA GLU A 217 2.30 -19.93 8.67
C GLU A 217 2.82 -20.31 10.08
N PRO A 218 1.94 -20.49 11.08
CA PRO A 218 0.48 -20.36 11.02
C PRO A 218 0.00 -18.90 10.82
N THR A 219 -1.14 -18.72 10.16
CA THR A 219 -1.72 -17.39 9.93
C THR A 219 -2.04 -16.70 11.25
N PRO A 220 -1.48 -15.50 11.52
CA PRO A 220 -1.76 -14.75 12.74
C PRO A 220 -3.24 -14.35 12.84
N ASP A 221 -3.74 -14.27 14.07
CA ASP A 221 -5.07 -13.72 14.31
C ASP A 221 -5.11 -12.19 14.12
N ALA A 222 -6.31 -11.61 14.14
CA ALA A 222 -6.45 -10.17 13.94
C ALA A 222 -5.79 -9.33 15.07
N GLU A 223 -5.76 -9.81 16.31
CA GLU A 223 -5.14 -9.07 17.43
C GLU A 223 -3.61 -9.09 17.34
N GLU A 224 -3.05 -10.22 16.92
CA GLU A 224 -1.62 -10.36 16.63
C GLU A 224 -1.21 -9.42 15.48
N LEU A 225 -1.99 -9.40 14.41
CA LEU A 225 -1.78 -8.48 13.28
C LEU A 225 -1.89 -7.02 13.74
N LEU A 226 -2.90 -6.66 14.52
CA LEU A 226 -3.04 -5.30 15.07
C LEU A 226 -1.80 -4.93 15.89
N THR A 227 -1.34 -5.82 16.76
CA THR A 227 -0.16 -5.57 17.61
C THR A 227 1.09 -5.35 16.76
N ALA A 228 1.33 -6.19 15.76
CA ALA A 228 2.44 -6.04 14.83
C ALA A 228 2.36 -4.73 14.04
N ARG A 229 1.16 -4.35 13.58
CA ARG A 229 0.89 -3.09 12.86
C ARG A 229 1.17 -1.86 13.71
N LEU A 230 0.73 -1.85 14.97
CA LEU A 230 0.99 -0.74 15.88
C LEU A 230 2.49 -0.57 16.14
N ALA A 231 3.21 -1.68 16.32
CA ALA A 231 4.67 -1.65 16.48
C ALA A 231 5.41 -1.17 15.21
N ASP A 232 4.95 -1.60 14.03
CA ASP A 232 5.45 -1.14 12.74
C ASP A 232 5.23 0.37 12.57
N LEU A 233 4.02 0.87 12.80
CA LEU A 233 3.72 2.30 12.74
C LEU A 233 4.53 3.09 13.77
N ALA A 234 4.72 2.56 14.99
CA ALA A 234 5.53 3.20 16.01
C ALA A 234 7.00 3.33 15.58
N GLY A 235 7.59 2.28 14.99
CA GLY A 235 8.94 2.36 14.41
C GLY A 235 9.00 3.32 13.22
N ARG A 236 8.05 3.17 12.30
CA ARG A 236 8.00 3.92 11.04
C ARG A 236 7.87 5.42 11.25
N PHE A 237 7.07 5.84 12.23
CA PHE A 237 6.79 7.24 12.53
C PHE A 237 7.48 7.75 13.80
N ALA A 238 8.35 6.95 14.39
CA ALA A 238 9.03 7.23 15.67
C ALA A 238 8.07 7.65 16.78
N LEU A 239 6.98 6.89 16.96
CA LEU A 239 6.02 7.15 18.02
C LEU A 239 6.55 6.65 19.37
N GLU A 240 6.29 7.42 20.42
CA GLU A 240 6.77 7.15 21.79
C GLU A 240 5.68 6.59 22.72
N GLY A 241 4.41 6.73 22.34
CA GLY A 241 3.26 6.10 22.98
C GLY A 241 2.28 7.08 23.62
N GLY A 242 2.81 8.21 24.12
CA GLY A 242 2.07 9.23 24.85
C GLY A 242 1.51 10.37 24.00
N GLU A 243 1.75 10.35 22.68
CA GLU A 243 1.29 11.43 21.79
C GLU A 243 -0.22 11.45 21.61
N SER A 244 -0.76 12.64 21.45
CA SER A 244 -2.18 12.85 21.13
C SER A 244 -2.49 12.37 19.70
N ALA A 245 -3.77 12.06 19.46
CA ALA A 245 -4.23 11.70 18.12
C ALA A 245 -3.95 12.79 17.08
N ALA A 246 -3.99 14.07 17.45
CA ALA A 246 -3.69 15.18 16.55
C ALA A 246 -2.21 15.20 16.13
N GLU A 247 -1.28 14.93 17.06
CA GLU A 247 0.15 14.87 16.77
C GLU A 247 0.49 13.69 15.87
N VAL A 248 -0.06 12.50 16.17
CA VAL A 248 0.13 11.30 15.34
C VAL A 248 -0.48 11.51 13.95
N HIS A 249 -1.68 12.09 13.88
CA HIS A 249 -2.35 12.40 12.61
C HIS A 249 -1.55 13.38 11.77
N ALA A 250 -0.97 14.43 12.36
CA ALA A 250 -0.14 15.39 11.64
C ALA A 250 1.08 14.71 11.00
N ARG A 251 1.73 13.77 11.71
CA ARG A 251 2.85 12.97 11.17
C ARG A 251 2.41 12.05 10.03
N PHE A 252 1.27 11.39 10.18
CA PHE A 252 0.69 10.55 9.13
C PHE A 252 0.37 11.37 7.87
N ARG A 253 -0.32 12.51 8.02
CA ARG A 253 -0.64 13.41 6.91
C ARG A 253 0.61 13.91 6.19
N ALA A 254 1.64 14.31 6.93
CA ALA A 254 2.91 14.74 6.35
C ALA A 254 3.59 13.65 5.50
N ALA A 255 3.32 12.38 5.79
CA ALA A 255 3.82 11.23 5.04
C ALA A 255 2.84 10.72 3.95
N GLY A 256 1.70 11.37 3.73
CA GLY A 256 0.67 10.92 2.79
C GLY A 256 -0.21 9.77 3.30
N TRP A 257 -0.28 9.57 4.62
CA TRP A 257 -1.13 8.57 5.28
C TRP A 257 -2.37 9.23 5.88
N TYR A 258 -3.52 8.57 5.70
CA TYR A 258 -4.79 8.92 6.34
C TYR A 258 -5.17 10.42 6.22
N GLU A 259 -4.83 11.04 5.09
CA GLU A 259 -4.98 12.49 4.88
C GLU A 259 -6.44 12.96 4.99
N ASP A 260 -7.36 12.10 4.53
CA ASP A 260 -8.81 12.34 4.55
C ASP A 260 -9.50 11.91 5.86
N ALA A 261 -8.77 11.28 6.80
CA ALA A 261 -9.32 10.84 8.08
C ALA A 261 -9.25 11.96 9.13
N ALA A 262 -10.17 11.95 10.09
CA ALA A 262 -10.02 12.77 11.29
C ALA A 262 -9.06 12.10 12.28
N PRO A 263 -8.41 12.86 13.19
CA PRO A 263 -7.58 12.29 14.24
C PRO A 263 -8.31 11.22 15.09
N ALA A 264 -9.62 11.40 15.32
CA ALA A 264 -10.43 10.47 16.09
C ALA A 264 -10.64 9.10 15.41
N ASP A 265 -10.44 9.01 14.09
CA ASP A 265 -10.66 7.79 13.31
C ASP A 265 -9.46 6.83 13.35
N LEU A 266 -8.28 7.30 13.81
CA LEU A 266 -7.02 6.57 13.67
C LEU A 266 -7.04 5.17 14.28
N ALA A 267 -7.60 5.01 15.48
CA ALA A 267 -7.73 3.72 16.14
C ALA A 267 -8.69 2.78 15.39
N ALA A 268 -9.84 3.31 14.92
CA ALA A 268 -10.81 2.54 14.14
C ALA A 268 -10.24 2.07 12.80
N LEU A 269 -9.39 2.89 12.17
CA LEU A 269 -8.67 2.53 10.94
C LEU A 269 -7.69 1.37 11.18
N GLN A 270 -6.99 1.33 12.32
CA GLN A 270 -6.09 0.22 12.64
C GLN A 270 -6.87 -1.06 12.94
N ALA A 271 -7.99 -0.96 13.65
CA ALA A 271 -8.88 -2.11 13.87
C ALA A 271 -9.45 -2.65 12.55
N GLY A 272 -9.86 -1.76 11.64
CA GLY A 272 -10.34 -2.11 10.31
C GLY A 272 -9.26 -2.79 9.47
N TRP A 273 -8.04 -2.26 9.50
CA TRP A 273 -6.89 -2.87 8.85
C TRP A 273 -6.64 -4.30 9.35
N ALA A 274 -6.60 -4.51 10.66
CA ALA A 274 -6.29 -5.80 11.24
C ALA A 274 -7.31 -6.88 10.84
N ARG A 275 -8.61 -6.52 10.84
CA ARG A 275 -9.67 -7.42 10.37
C ARG A 275 -9.55 -7.75 8.88
N LEU A 276 -9.27 -6.74 8.06
CA LEU A 276 -9.13 -6.93 6.61
C LEU A 276 -7.89 -7.76 6.27
N ALA A 277 -6.76 -7.49 6.92
CA ALA A 277 -5.53 -8.25 6.78
C ALA A 277 -5.73 -9.71 7.18
N HIS A 278 -6.42 -9.97 8.30
CA HIS A 278 -6.77 -11.32 8.73
C HIS A 278 -7.69 -12.04 7.74
N ALA A 279 -8.73 -11.36 7.23
CA ALA A 279 -9.64 -11.92 6.24
C ALA A 279 -8.91 -12.28 4.93
N VAL A 280 -8.03 -11.40 4.45
CA VAL A 280 -7.23 -11.64 3.26
C VAL A 280 -6.23 -12.77 3.45
N ALA A 281 -5.57 -12.85 4.60
CA ALA A 281 -4.60 -13.90 4.90
C ALA A 281 -5.22 -15.31 4.89
N ARG A 282 -6.53 -15.41 5.13
CA ARG A 282 -7.28 -16.67 5.15
C ARG A 282 -8.04 -16.97 3.85
N TYR A 283 -7.99 -16.06 2.87
CA TYR A 283 -8.76 -16.22 1.63
C TYR A 283 -8.16 -17.32 0.75
N GLY A 284 -9.02 -18.16 0.17
CA GLY A 284 -8.61 -19.37 -0.55
C GLY A 284 -8.07 -19.16 -1.98
N HIS A 285 -8.08 -17.93 -2.49
CA HIS A 285 -7.60 -17.57 -3.84
C HIS A 285 -8.07 -18.53 -4.97
N PRO A 286 -9.39 -18.73 -5.16
CA PRO A 286 -9.92 -19.53 -6.26
C PRO A 286 -9.48 -18.97 -7.63
N PRO A 287 -9.35 -19.83 -8.67
CA PRO A 287 -8.92 -19.40 -9.99
C PRO A 287 -9.80 -18.30 -10.59
N TYR A 288 -9.16 -17.40 -11.32
CA TYR A 288 -9.78 -16.35 -12.10
C TYR A 288 -9.37 -16.45 -13.58
N GLU A 289 -10.34 -16.80 -14.41
CA GLU A 289 -10.19 -16.95 -15.86
C GLU A 289 -10.75 -15.71 -16.57
N GLY A 290 -9.94 -14.65 -16.67
CA GLY A 290 -10.31 -13.41 -17.35
C GLY A 290 -9.10 -12.50 -17.57
N ARG A 291 -9.32 -11.35 -18.21
CA ARG A 291 -8.29 -10.34 -18.44
C ARG A 291 -7.85 -9.73 -17.11
N ALA A 292 -6.61 -10.03 -16.69
CA ALA A 292 -6.07 -9.55 -15.44
C ALA A 292 -4.70 -8.86 -15.63
N LEU A 293 -4.47 -7.79 -14.90
CA LEU A 293 -3.18 -7.12 -14.78
C LEU A 293 -2.77 -7.11 -13.31
N LEU A 294 -1.69 -7.79 -12.97
CA LEU A 294 -1.04 -7.70 -11.68
C LEU A 294 0.12 -6.72 -11.79
N VAL A 295 0.19 -5.73 -10.90
CA VAL A 295 1.38 -4.91 -10.69
C VAL A 295 1.78 -5.07 -9.23
N ALA A 296 3.00 -5.54 -9.00
CA ALA A 296 3.50 -5.75 -7.65
C ALA A 296 4.98 -5.40 -7.56
N ASP A 297 5.44 -5.17 -6.34
CA ASP A 297 6.83 -4.85 -6.08
C ASP A 297 7.52 -5.99 -5.31
N GLY A 298 8.74 -6.32 -5.73
CA GLY A 298 9.58 -7.31 -5.07
C GLY A 298 9.40 -8.78 -5.52
N LEU A 299 10.25 -9.62 -4.92
CA LEU A 299 10.44 -11.04 -5.25
C LEU A 299 9.60 -12.00 -4.38
N GLY A 300 8.73 -11.47 -3.53
CA GLY A 300 7.88 -12.27 -2.64
C GLY A 300 6.84 -13.08 -3.41
N ARG A 301 6.42 -14.21 -2.83
CA ARG A 301 5.26 -14.97 -3.32
C ARG A 301 3.99 -14.14 -3.06
N ILE A 302 3.23 -13.93 -4.13
CA ILE A 302 1.96 -13.21 -4.11
C ILE A 302 0.85 -14.23 -4.36
N PRO A 303 0.04 -14.60 -3.36
CA PRO A 303 -0.98 -15.65 -3.50
C PRO A 303 -1.95 -15.39 -4.66
N VAL A 304 -2.38 -14.14 -4.85
CA VAL A 304 -3.33 -13.79 -5.92
C VAL A 304 -2.79 -14.05 -7.32
N GLU A 305 -1.47 -14.02 -7.52
CA GLU A 305 -0.87 -14.27 -8.83
C GLU A 305 -1.08 -15.71 -9.29
N ALA A 306 -1.02 -16.67 -8.36
CA ALA A 306 -1.29 -18.08 -8.65
C ALA A 306 -2.76 -18.33 -9.01
N ALA A 307 -3.67 -17.45 -8.59
CA ALA A 307 -5.08 -17.53 -8.96
C ALA A 307 -5.35 -17.02 -10.39
N LEU A 308 -4.44 -16.25 -10.99
CA LEU A 308 -4.61 -15.73 -12.34
C LEU A 308 -4.18 -16.79 -13.36
N SER A 309 -5.13 -17.60 -13.84
CA SER A 309 -4.88 -18.75 -14.72
C SER A 309 -5.14 -18.51 -16.21
N GLY A 310 -5.70 -17.36 -16.58
CA GLY A 310 -6.07 -17.04 -17.97
C GLY A 310 -4.90 -16.59 -18.87
N ALA A 311 -4.99 -16.87 -20.17
CA ALA A 311 -4.00 -16.44 -21.18
C ALA A 311 -3.82 -14.91 -21.29
N GLU A 312 -4.78 -14.14 -20.81
CA GLU A 312 -4.75 -12.67 -20.79
C GLU A 312 -4.24 -12.09 -19.46
N ALA A 313 -3.83 -12.93 -18.52
CA ALA A 313 -3.19 -12.49 -17.29
C ALA A 313 -1.77 -11.99 -17.57
N ARG A 314 -1.46 -10.78 -17.09
CA ARG A 314 -0.12 -10.19 -17.17
C ARG A 314 0.33 -9.79 -15.78
N ALA A 315 1.58 -10.09 -15.44
CA ALA A 315 2.22 -9.63 -14.22
C ALA A 315 3.37 -8.68 -14.55
N HIS A 316 3.34 -7.49 -13.95
CA HIS A 316 4.42 -6.52 -13.98
C HIS A 316 5.05 -6.46 -12.58
N ARG A 317 6.28 -6.94 -12.46
CA ARG A 317 7.04 -6.91 -11.21
C ARG A 317 8.03 -5.76 -11.23
N LEU A 318 7.89 -4.87 -10.27
CA LEU A 318 8.86 -3.83 -10.01
C LEU A 318 10.01 -4.39 -9.18
N GLY A 319 11.21 -3.87 -9.44
CA GLY A 319 12.45 -4.27 -8.78
C GLY A 319 12.78 -3.49 -7.52
N HIS A 320 11.92 -2.56 -7.08
CA HIS A 320 12.26 -1.69 -5.96
C HIS A 320 12.32 -2.46 -4.65
N GLY A 321 11.55 -3.54 -4.50
CA GLY A 321 11.56 -4.45 -3.36
C GLY A 321 11.05 -3.82 -2.06
N LEU A 322 10.04 -2.96 -2.17
CA LEU A 322 9.48 -2.16 -1.08
C LEU A 322 8.16 -2.70 -0.58
N ARG A 323 7.83 -2.33 0.66
CA ARG A 323 6.54 -2.66 1.29
C ARG A 323 5.50 -1.54 1.15
N SER A 324 5.82 -0.43 0.45
CA SER A 324 4.92 0.73 0.33
C SER A 324 4.21 0.79 -1.03
N PRO A 325 2.87 0.82 -1.06
CA PRO A 325 2.10 1.03 -2.29
C PRO A 325 2.41 2.36 -2.99
N LEU A 326 2.87 3.40 -2.26
CA LEU A 326 3.20 4.71 -2.83
C LEU A 326 4.28 4.65 -3.89
N ALA A 327 5.24 3.72 -3.75
CA ALA A 327 6.31 3.57 -4.72
C ALA A 327 5.78 3.16 -6.08
N LEU A 328 4.90 2.15 -6.07
CA LEU A 328 4.23 1.66 -7.25
C LEU A 328 3.34 2.74 -7.88
N LEU A 329 2.66 3.56 -7.08
CA LEU A 329 1.86 4.68 -7.61
C LEU A 329 2.71 5.77 -8.29
N ARG A 330 3.93 6.00 -7.80
CA ARG A 330 4.84 7.03 -8.32
C ARG A 330 5.75 6.54 -9.44
N ASP A 331 5.83 5.23 -9.63
CA ASP A 331 6.62 4.62 -10.70
C ASP A 331 6.05 4.97 -12.10
N PRO A 332 6.86 5.59 -12.99
CA PRO A 332 6.42 5.90 -14.35
C PRO A 332 6.00 4.66 -15.16
N GLY A 333 6.63 3.50 -14.90
CA GLY A 333 6.31 2.24 -15.57
C GLY A 333 4.88 1.76 -15.26
N THR A 334 4.48 1.89 -14.00
CA THR A 334 3.14 1.59 -13.53
C THR A 334 2.11 2.52 -14.15
N ALA A 335 2.38 3.83 -14.17
CA ALA A 335 1.47 4.79 -14.78
C ALA A 335 1.26 4.51 -16.28
N GLU A 336 2.32 4.19 -17.02
CA GLU A 336 2.23 3.85 -18.43
C GLU A 336 1.50 2.51 -18.65
N THR A 337 1.77 1.52 -17.80
CA THR A 337 1.09 0.22 -17.85
C THR A 337 -0.42 0.38 -17.61
N MET A 338 -0.80 1.17 -16.61
CA MET A 338 -2.21 1.43 -16.30
C MET A 338 -2.92 2.20 -17.40
N ARG A 339 -2.29 3.26 -17.93
CA ARG A 339 -2.83 4.00 -19.10
C ARG A 339 -3.02 3.09 -20.30
N LYS A 340 -2.05 2.22 -20.62
CA LYS A 340 -2.19 1.25 -21.73
C LYS A 340 -3.32 0.26 -21.49
N ALA A 341 -3.47 -0.25 -20.26
CA ALA A 341 -4.49 -1.23 -19.93
C ALA A 341 -5.91 -0.66 -19.97
N LEU A 342 -6.07 0.64 -19.65
CA LEU A 342 -7.35 1.35 -19.61
C LEU A 342 -7.80 1.95 -20.95
N ARG A 343 -6.96 1.86 -21.99
CA ARG A 343 -7.35 2.26 -23.35
C ARG A 343 -8.62 1.53 -23.79
N PRO A 344 -9.51 2.21 -24.55
CA PRO A 344 -10.81 1.68 -24.97
C PRO A 344 -10.76 0.27 -25.54
#